data_AF-A0A6A6V1X0-F1
#
_entry.id   AF-A0A6A6V1X0-F1
#
_cell.length_a   1.000
_cell.length_b   1.000
_cell.length_c   1.000
_cell.angle_alpha   90.00
_cell.angle_beta   90.00
_cell.angle_gamma   90.00
#
_symmetry.space_group_name_H-M   'P 1'
#
loop_
_entity.id
_entity.type
_entity.pdbx_description
1 polymer ?
#
loop_
_entity_poly.entity_id
_entity_poly.type
_entity_poly.pdbx_seq_one_letter_code
_entity_poly.pdbx_strand_id
1 'polypeptide(L)'
;MGRHTSVVSQPPICKEEQTDTSLTPTMETRREAKEGAITRRDPSPEFTDSKGVQSLPGEAADQNSVISPPQLEFRPFRDLYTTPVKIEYGAAQDEYFIAHLGMLQMYSTELGQRFLRVEQNKTAISKAKTMLDMLDEVVMPELSSECWSQEVADEALKVVHLCLQKYPLKHQRVFIEKSLRKFADDNLFGDTKKIKNGSNNSSVRNKGIKEWELTQRLQQLNAHGVKRLALHLKSSLWDMARREETTIEENVYRAAAQGRIILWGVDRRSVHSVLSWVYNPGRGLEYEDALHLCDILQLSRTLGMQDLTQVCASILSRTSDTAISNAQRSGISLTCLLADQGLEGIDREERVEHGFVRAVFDYVLEHGDAPTVLQDMVIQAIVSTRDLETFDYITIKMSREFSLRLNKALLGQPSASQTESMPGSQFTGVENESRTMSTPCAPEPPVQG
;
A
#
# COMPACT_ATOMS: atom_id res chain seq x y z
N MET A 1 39.26 -25.31 -40.69
CA MET A 1 37.92 -25.93 -40.64
C MET A 1 38.07 -27.30 -40.00
N GLY A 2 37.40 -27.54 -38.88
CA GLY A 2 37.51 -28.79 -38.12
C GLY A 2 37.24 -28.53 -36.65
N ARG A 3 35.99 -28.76 -36.22
CA ARG A 3 35.57 -28.62 -34.81
C ARG A 3 36.12 -29.80 -34.01
N HIS A 4 36.91 -29.48 -32.99
CA HIS A 4 37.18 -30.36 -31.86
C HIS A 4 36.10 -30.14 -30.80
N THR A 5 35.43 -31.21 -30.36
CA THR A 5 34.64 -31.21 -29.13
C THR A 5 35.23 -32.24 -28.19
N SER A 6 35.76 -31.75 -27.07
CA SER A 6 36.28 -32.53 -25.95
C SER A 6 35.16 -33.19 -25.16
N VAL A 7 35.43 -34.44 -24.79
CA VAL A 7 34.74 -35.26 -23.80
C VAL A 7 35.39 -35.00 -22.44
N VAL A 8 34.60 -34.66 -21.40
CA VAL A 8 35.00 -34.79 -19.99
C VAL A 8 33.80 -35.17 -19.12
N SER A 9 33.87 -36.40 -18.62
CA SER A 9 33.59 -36.92 -17.26
C SER A 9 32.29 -36.60 -16.49
N GLN A 10 31.54 -37.66 -16.20
CA GLN A 10 30.79 -37.86 -14.94
C GLN A 10 31.75 -38.38 -13.84
N PRO A 11 31.43 -38.22 -12.52
CA PRO A 11 30.65 -39.26 -11.77
C PRO A 11 29.92 -38.67 -10.51
N PRO A 12 29.42 -39.43 -9.50
CA PRO A 12 28.56 -40.64 -9.50
C PRO A 12 27.40 -40.60 -8.43
N ILE A 13 26.66 -41.73 -8.29
CA ILE A 13 25.91 -42.21 -7.07
C ILE A 13 24.51 -41.56 -6.88
N CYS A 14 23.38 -42.23 -6.54
CA CYS A 14 23.12 -43.42 -5.74
C CYS A 14 21.85 -44.17 -6.21
N LYS A 15 21.73 -45.43 -5.75
CA LYS A 15 20.64 -46.39 -5.96
C LYS A 15 19.46 -46.12 -5.01
N GLU A 16 18.23 -46.38 -5.46
CA GLU A 16 17.06 -46.82 -4.66
C GLU A 16 16.02 -47.34 -5.69
N GLU A 17 15.88 -48.64 -5.85
CA GLU A 17 15.00 -49.58 -5.11
C GLU A 17 13.55 -49.57 -5.64
N GLN A 18 13.26 -50.58 -6.47
CA GLN A 18 11.93 -50.93 -6.95
C GLN A 18 11.16 -51.65 -5.85
N THR A 19 9.97 -51.17 -5.52
CA THR A 19 8.90 -52.02 -5.00
C THR A 19 7.60 -51.72 -5.73
N ASP A 20 7.11 -52.73 -6.44
CA ASP A 20 5.75 -52.86 -6.92
C ASP A 20 4.78 -52.89 -5.75
N THR A 21 3.75 -52.05 -5.76
CA THR A 21 2.45 -52.43 -5.20
C THR A 21 1.33 -51.64 -5.90
N SER A 22 0.65 -52.34 -6.80
CA SER A 22 -0.69 -52.02 -7.26
C SER A 22 -1.65 -51.91 -6.09
N LEU A 23 -2.49 -50.88 -6.04
CA LEU A 23 -3.85 -50.92 -5.47
C LEU A 23 -4.57 -49.60 -5.81
N THR A 24 -5.63 -49.71 -6.61
CA THR A 24 -6.64 -48.66 -6.84
C THR A 24 -7.38 -48.32 -5.53
N PRO A 25 -7.88 -47.07 -5.39
CA PRO A 25 -9.25 -46.93 -4.95
C PRO A 25 -10.04 -45.85 -5.70
N THR A 26 -11.12 -46.33 -6.30
CA THR A 26 -12.50 -45.84 -6.25
C THR A 26 -12.75 -44.42 -5.72
N MET A 27 -13.24 -43.57 -6.61
CA MET A 27 -13.98 -42.35 -6.27
C MET A 27 -15.36 -42.72 -5.74
N GLU A 28 -15.65 -42.44 -4.46
CA GLU A 28 -17.02 -42.14 -4.06
C GLU A 28 -17.09 -41.36 -2.74
N THR A 29 -18.02 -40.40 -2.73
CA THR A 29 -18.70 -39.78 -1.58
C THR A 29 -17.89 -39.00 -0.54
N ARG A 30 -17.87 -37.66 -0.70
CA ARG A 30 -17.89 -36.73 0.44
C ARG A 30 -18.85 -35.57 0.18
N ARG A 31 -20.14 -35.87 0.35
CA ARG A 31 -21.17 -34.89 0.73
C ARG A 31 -21.18 -34.76 2.25
N GLU A 32 -21.62 -33.58 2.70
CA GLU A 32 -22.03 -33.23 4.07
C GLU A 32 -20.93 -32.96 5.10
N ALA A 33 -20.63 -31.66 5.27
CA ALA A 33 -20.69 -30.96 6.56
C ALA A 33 -20.21 -29.51 6.37
N LYS A 34 -21.13 -28.57 6.12
CA LYS A 34 -20.92 -27.13 6.34
C LYS A 34 -22.27 -26.43 6.54
N GLU A 35 -23.01 -26.89 7.54
CA GLU A 35 -23.97 -26.03 8.25
C GLU A 35 -23.19 -25.34 9.37
N GLY A 36 -22.92 -24.07 9.16
CA GLY A 36 -22.27 -23.18 10.12
C GLY A 36 -22.69 -21.76 9.75
N ALA A 37 -23.87 -21.40 10.23
CA ALA A 37 -24.49 -20.10 10.02
C ALA A 37 -23.56 -18.97 10.49
N ILE A 38 -23.04 -18.19 9.54
CA ILE A 38 -22.43 -16.89 9.83
C ILE A 38 -23.58 -15.87 9.82
N THR A 39 -24.15 -15.63 10.99
CA THR A 39 -24.94 -14.43 11.27
C THR A 39 -24.05 -13.20 11.05
N ARG A 40 -24.26 -12.51 9.93
CA ARG A 40 -23.85 -11.12 9.74
C ARG A 40 -24.58 -10.27 10.78
N ARG A 41 -23.88 -9.84 11.81
CA ARG A 41 -24.28 -8.68 12.63
C ARG A 41 -23.57 -7.47 12.05
N ASP A 42 -24.33 -6.55 11.48
CA ASP A 42 -23.94 -5.14 11.37
C ASP A 42 -23.91 -4.56 12.78
N PRO A 43 -22.79 -3.97 13.24
CA PRO A 43 -22.84 -3.02 14.34
C PRO A 43 -22.87 -1.60 13.74
N SER A 44 -24.07 -1.01 13.70
CA SER A 44 -24.17 0.45 13.73
C SER A 44 -23.73 0.94 15.11
N PRO A 45 -22.88 1.96 15.23
CA PRO A 45 -22.56 2.53 16.53
C PRO A 45 -23.69 3.45 16.99
N GLU A 46 -24.45 3.02 17.99
CA GLU A 46 -25.32 3.86 18.80
C GLU A 46 -24.46 4.78 19.68
N PHE A 47 -24.56 6.09 19.46
CA PHE A 47 -24.09 7.11 20.41
C PHE A 47 -25.05 7.15 21.59
N THR A 48 -24.64 6.65 22.75
CA THR A 48 -25.36 6.85 24.02
C THR A 48 -24.87 8.12 24.71
N ASP A 49 -25.76 9.11 24.79
CA ASP A 49 -25.67 10.26 25.68
C ASP A 49 -25.52 9.81 27.14
N SER A 50 -24.37 10.12 27.75
CA SER A 50 -24.17 9.99 29.20
C SER A 50 -24.27 11.37 29.85
N LYS A 51 -25.36 11.54 30.61
CA LYS A 51 -25.60 12.66 31.51
C LYS A 51 -24.64 12.64 32.70
N GLY A 52 -24.06 13.81 32.98
CA GLY A 52 -24.10 14.44 34.30
C GLY A 52 -23.23 13.85 35.43
N VAL A 53 -22.09 14.48 35.67
CA VAL A 53 -21.51 14.58 37.02
C VAL A 53 -21.13 16.04 37.27
N GLN A 54 -21.78 16.63 38.27
CA GLN A 54 -21.41 17.93 38.85
C GLN A 54 -20.15 17.76 39.71
N SER A 55 -19.21 18.69 39.63
CA SER A 55 -18.21 18.95 40.67
C SER A 55 -17.85 20.43 40.68
N LEU A 56 -17.86 20.98 41.89
CA LEU A 56 -17.70 22.38 42.31
C LEU A 56 -16.22 22.85 42.32
N PRO A 57 -15.93 24.15 42.56
CA PRO A 57 -14.73 24.83 42.09
C PRO A 57 -13.58 24.81 43.09
N GLY A 58 -12.36 24.85 42.56
CA GLY A 58 -11.13 25.09 43.31
C GLY A 58 -10.17 25.91 42.45
N GLU A 59 -10.19 27.22 42.66
CA GLU A 59 -9.23 28.20 42.14
C GLU A 59 -7.85 27.97 42.77
N ALA A 60 -6.83 27.82 41.93
CA ALA A 60 -5.49 28.32 42.19
C ALA A 60 -4.81 28.59 40.84
N ALA A 61 -4.47 29.85 40.63
CA ALA A 61 -3.89 30.40 39.41
C ALA A 61 -2.53 29.80 39.09
N ASP A 62 -2.32 29.45 37.82
CA ASP A 62 -0.98 29.41 37.23
C ASP A 62 -1.01 30.13 35.88
N GLN A 63 -0.37 31.29 35.86
CA GLN A 63 -0.23 32.16 34.70
C GLN A 63 0.98 31.73 33.89
N ASN A 64 0.78 30.82 32.95
CA ASN A 64 1.67 30.65 31.80
C ASN A 64 0.83 30.30 30.56
N SER A 65 0.01 31.27 30.15
CA SER A 65 -0.69 31.26 28.86
C SER A 65 0.32 31.50 27.74
N VAL A 66 0.99 30.43 27.32
CA VAL A 66 1.65 30.38 26.02
C VAL A 66 0.57 30.65 24.97
N ILE A 67 0.74 31.76 24.25
CA ILE A 67 -0.13 32.18 23.15
C ILE A 67 -0.16 31.04 22.14
N SER A 68 -1.18 30.19 22.23
CA SER A 68 -1.44 29.19 21.21
C SER A 68 -1.92 29.95 19.98
N PRO A 69 -1.26 29.79 18.82
CA PRO A 69 -1.74 30.41 17.59
C PRO A 69 -3.19 29.99 17.34
N PRO A 70 -4.03 30.86 16.77
CA PRO A 70 -5.44 30.57 16.56
C PRO A 70 -5.56 29.26 15.79
N GLN A 71 -6.12 28.24 16.45
CA GLN A 71 -6.45 26.99 15.79
C GLN A 71 -7.54 27.32 14.76
N LEU A 72 -7.12 27.50 13.51
CA LEU A 72 -8.01 27.47 12.37
C LEU A 72 -8.80 26.17 12.49
N GLU A 73 -10.08 26.28 12.87
CA GLU A 73 -11.02 25.16 12.88
C GLU A 73 -10.98 24.55 11.48
N PHE A 74 -10.22 23.48 11.34
CA PHE A 74 -10.16 22.72 10.12
C PHE A 74 -11.50 22.01 9.99
N ARG A 75 -12.42 22.63 9.25
CA ARG A 75 -13.66 22.00 8.81
C ARG A 75 -13.38 21.43 7.43
N PRO A 76 -12.96 20.17 7.31
CA PRO A 76 -12.84 19.53 6.02
C PRO A 76 -14.15 19.72 5.28
N PHE A 77 -14.06 20.23 4.05
CA PHE A 77 -15.22 20.38 3.18
C PHE A 77 -15.98 19.07 3.17
N ARG A 78 -17.31 19.11 3.36
CA ARG A 78 -18.17 17.89 3.46
C ARG A 78 -17.91 16.90 2.32
N ASP A 79 -17.48 17.42 1.16
CA ASP A 79 -17.15 16.68 -0.04
C ASP A 79 -15.98 15.68 0.14
N LEU A 80 -15.09 15.89 1.12
CA LEU A 80 -13.93 15.02 1.37
C LEU A 80 -14.32 13.64 1.93
N TYR A 81 -15.51 13.53 2.54
CA TYR A 81 -16.04 12.29 3.13
C TYR A 81 -16.99 11.53 2.19
N THR A 82 -17.04 11.88 0.91
CA THR A 82 -18.04 11.30 -0.02
C THR A 82 -17.58 10.00 -0.65
N THR A 83 -16.28 9.85 -0.89
CA THR A 83 -15.75 8.76 -1.73
C THR A 83 -15.03 7.74 -0.85
N PRO A 84 -15.64 6.59 -0.53
CA PRO A 84 -14.97 5.54 0.23
C PRO A 84 -13.90 4.86 -0.62
N VAL A 85 -12.81 4.47 0.03
CA VAL A 85 -11.72 3.66 -0.52
C VAL A 85 -11.40 2.55 0.48
N LYS A 86 -11.19 1.34 0.00
CA LYS A 86 -10.83 0.19 0.84
C LYS A 86 -9.31 0.12 0.95
N ILE A 87 -8.78 0.15 2.18
CA ILE A 87 -7.36 -0.03 2.47
C ILE A 87 -7.17 -1.45 2.98
N GLU A 88 -6.47 -2.29 2.23
CA GLU A 88 -6.21 -3.69 2.57
C GLU A 88 -4.77 -3.85 3.01
N TYR A 89 -4.56 -4.60 4.08
CA TYR A 89 -3.26 -4.73 4.75
C TYR A 89 -3.07 -6.11 5.36
N GLY A 90 -1.90 -6.36 5.95
CA GLY A 90 -1.50 -7.66 6.48
C GLY A 90 -0.74 -8.53 5.46
N ALA A 91 -0.22 -9.66 5.93
CA ALA A 91 0.53 -10.59 5.09
C ALA A 91 -0.34 -11.31 4.05
N ALA A 92 -1.61 -11.57 4.39
CA ALA A 92 -2.58 -12.28 3.55
C ALA A 92 -3.65 -11.37 2.92
N GLN A 93 -3.64 -10.07 3.21
CA GLN A 93 -4.61 -9.08 2.71
C GLN A 93 -6.08 -9.37 3.04
N ASP A 94 -6.31 -10.11 4.12
CA ASP A 94 -7.63 -10.46 4.63
C ASP A 94 -8.22 -9.36 5.51
N GLU A 95 -7.38 -8.47 6.04
CA GLU A 95 -7.78 -7.32 6.86
C GLU A 95 -7.96 -6.05 6.03
N TYR A 96 -8.94 -5.22 6.41
CA TYR A 96 -9.18 -3.95 5.73
C TYR A 96 -9.78 -2.86 6.63
N PHE A 97 -9.55 -1.61 6.24
CA PHE A 97 -10.27 -0.42 6.70
C PHE A 97 -10.99 0.24 5.53
N ILE A 98 -12.11 0.92 5.83
CA ILE A 98 -12.76 1.84 4.89
C ILE A 98 -12.36 3.25 5.30
N ALA A 99 -11.75 3.98 4.37
CA ALA A 99 -11.38 5.39 4.55
C ALA A 99 -12.01 6.24 3.44
N HIS A 100 -11.92 7.56 3.57
CA HIS A 100 -12.40 8.50 2.57
C HIS A 100 -11.22 8.98 1.73
N LEU A 101 -11.31 8.79 0.41
CA LEU A 101 -10.24 9.11 -0.51
C LEU A 101 -9.88 10.60 -0.45
N GLY A 102 -10.87 11.49 -0.35
CA GLY A 102 -10.65 12.92 -0.25
C GLY A 102 -9.77 13.29 0.95
N MET A 103 -10.03 12.70 2.12
CA MET A 103 -9.20 12.90 3.32
C MET A 103 -7.75 12.48 3.10
N LEU A 104 -7.52 11.29 2.51
CA LEU A 104 -6.16 10.81 2.23
C LEU A 104 -5.42 11.68 1.21
N GLN A 105 -6.13 12.18 0.19
CA GLN A 105 -5.55 13.01 -0.87
C GLN A 105 -5.08 14.37 -0.38
N MET A 106 -5.69 14.93 0.67
CA MET A 106 -5.20 16.17 1.26
C MET A 106 -3.80 16.02 1.85
N TYR A 107 -3.50 14.86 2.43
CA TYR A 107 -2.22 14.57 3.06
C TYR A 107 -1.24 13.85 2.13
N SER A 108 -1.69 13.41 0.95
CA SER A 108 -0.85 12.73 -0.04
C SER A 108 -1.19 13.18 -1.46
N THR A 109 -0.29 14.00 -2.02
CA THR A 109 -0.34 14.41 -3.43
C THR A 109 -0.16 13.23 -4.38
N GLU A 110 0.66 12.25 -4.00
CA GLU A 110 0.90 11.04 -4.79
C GLU A 110 -0.36 10.17 -4.93
N LEU A 111 -1.11 9.97 -3.84
CA LEU A 111 -2.40 9.28 -3.90
C LEU A 111 -3.38 10.07 -4.77
N GLY A 112 -3.40 11.41 -4.65
CA GLY A 112 -4.17 12.29 -5.52
C GLY A 112 -3.91 12.03 -7.01
N GLN A 113 -2.64 12.07 -7.40
CA GLN A 113 -2.22 11.81 -8.78
C GLN A 113 -2.51 10.38 -9.23
N ARG A 114 -2.29 9.39 -8.36
CA ARG A 114 -2.54 7.97 -8.65
C ARG A 114 -4.00 7.74 -9.00
N PHE A 115 -4.93 8.22 -8.17
CA PHE A 115 -6.37 8.08 -8.41
C PHE A 115 -6.83 8.88 -9.62
N LEU A 116 -6.33 10.11 -9.80
CA LEU A 116 -6.64 10.93 -10.97
C LEU A 116 -6.28 10.24 -12.30
N ARG A 117 -5.09 9.58 -12.36
CA ARG A 117 -4.64 8.85 -13.56
C ARG A 117 -5.52 7.67 -13.93
N VAL A 118 -6.26 7.11 -12.96
CA VAL A 118 -7.07 5.89 -13.17
C VAL A 118 -8.57 6.15 -13.21
N GLU A 119 -9.03 7.40 -13.11
CA GLU A 119 -10.46 7.75 -13.14
C GLU A 119 -11.19 7.23 -14.40
N GLN A 120 -10.53 7.28 -15.56
CA GLN A 120 -11.09 6.71 -16.80
C GLN A 120 -11.26 5.20 -16.70
N ASN A 121 -10.30 4.49 -16.10
CA ASN A 121 -10.36 3.05 -15.89
C ASN A 121 -11.40 2.68 -14.84
N LYS A 122 -11.51 3.44 -13.74
CA LYS A 122 -12.56 3.28 -12.73
C LYS A 122 -13.94 3.40 -13.34
N THR A 123 -14.16 4.42 -14.17
CA THR A 123 -15.41 4.60 -14.91
C THR A 123 -15.68 3.43 -15.87
N ALA A 124 -14.64 2.94 -16.55
CA ALA A 124 -14.75 1.80 -17.46
C ALA A 124 -15.11 0.50 -16.71
N ILE A 125 -14.46 0.21 -15.59
CA ILE A 125 -14.72 -0.95 -14.73
C ILE A 125 -16.14 -0.88 -14.17
N SER A 126 -16.57 0.29 -13.68
CA SER A 126 -17.95 0.47 -13.21
C SER A 126 -18.97 0.19 -14.31
N LYS A 127 -18.75 0.70 -15.52
CA LYS A 127 -19.63 0.43 -16.68
C LYS A 127 -19.61 -1.05 -17.07
N ALA A 128 -18.46 -1.71 -17.00
CA ALA A 128 -18.34 -3.13 -17.27
C ALA A 128 -19.13 -3.97 -16.25
N LYS A 129 -19.09 -3.59 -14.97
CA LYS A 129 -19.89 -4.20 -13.92
C LYS A 129 -21.39 -4.00 -14.17
N THR A 130 -21.84 -2.80 -14.51
CA THR A 130 -23.24 -2.56 -14.89
C THR A 130 -23.69 -3.43 -16.05
N MET A 131 -22.85 -3.64 -17.08
CA MET A 131 -23.19 -4.54 -18.19
C MET A 131 -23.32 -6.01 -17.74
N LEU A 132 -22.49 -6.45 -16.78
CA LEU A 132 -22.61 -7.76 -16.17
C LEU A 132 -23.91 -7.87 -15.36
N ASP A 133 -24.23 -6.87 -14.55
CA ASP A 133 -25.46 -6.82 -13.75
C ASP A 133 -26.71 -6.86 -14.64
N MET A 134 -26.73 -6.10 -15.75
CA MET A 134 -27.80 -6.16 -16.76
C MET A 134 -27.95 -7.56 -17.36
N LEU A 135 -26.84 -8.26 -17.60
CA LEU A 135 -26.87 -9.62 -18.12
C LEU A 135 -27.33 -10.63 -17.07
N ASP A 136 -26.98 -10.42 -15.80
CA ASP A 136 -27.43 -11.23 -14.67
C ASP A 136 -28.93 -11.09 -14.44
N GLU A 137 -29.48 -9.87 -14.56
CA GLU A 137 -30.91 -9.59 -14.46
C GLU A 137 -31.71 -10.29 -15.56
N VAL A 138 -31.19 -10.30 -16.80
CA VAL A 138 -31.88 -10.96 -17.91
C VAL A 138 -31.71 -12.49 -17.87
N VAL A 139 -30.54 -12.98 -17.46
CA VAL A 139 -30.17 -14.41 -17.48
C VAL A 139 -30.38 -15.07 -16.12
N MET A 140 -31.45 -14.71 -15.41
CA MET A 140 -31.71 -15.21 -14.05
C MET A 140 -31.55 -16.74 -13.99
N PRO A 141 -30.67 -17.27 -13.14
CA PRO A 141 -30.40 -18.71 -13.05
C PRO A 141 -31.65 -19.54 -12.73
N GLU A 142 -32.63 -18.96 -12.04
CA GLU A 142 -33.85 -19.63 -11.61
C GLU A 142 -34.89 -19.80 -12.72
N LEU A 143 -34.74 -19.13 -13.88
CA LEU A 143 -35.66 -19.29 -15.00
C LEU A 143 -35.45 -20.65 -15.67
N SER A 144 -36.40 -21.56 -15.41
CA SER A 144 -36.53 -22.81 -16.14
C SER A 144 -36.52 -22.54 -17.66
N SER A 145 -36.07 -23.50 -18.46
CA SER A 145 -36.05 -23.33 -19.93
C SER A 145 -37.43 -23.08 -20.54
N GLU A 146 -38.50 -23.41 -19.82
CA GLU A 146 -39.90 -23.19 -20.19
C GLU A 146 -40.33 -21.73 -19.98
N CYS A 147 -39.68 -21.00 -19.06
CA CYS A 147 -39.96 -19.60 -18.76
C CYS A 147 -39.20 -18.61 -19.67
N TRP A 148 -38.34 -19.10 -20.58
CA TRP A 148 -37.54 -18.25 -21.45
C TRP A 148 -38.32 -17.85 -22.71
N SER A 149 -39.13 -16.79 -22.59
CA SER A 149 -39.94 -16.27 -23.70
C SER A 149 -39.10 -15.63 -24.81
N GLN A 150 -39.70 -15.41 -25.97
CA GLN A 150 -39.04 -14.68 -27.06
C GLN A 150 -38.73 -13.22 -26.67
N GLU A 151 -39.55 -12.60 -25.82
CA GLU A 151 -39.32 -11.23 -25.32
C GLU A 151 -38.07 -11.16 -24.45
N VAL A 152 -37.88 -12.12 -23.53
CA VAL A 152 -36.66 -12.23 -22.71
C VAL A 152 -35.44 -12.49 -23.59
N ALA A 153 -35.58 -13.32 -24.62
CA ALA A 153 -34.51 -13.54 -25.59
C ALA A 153 -34.15 -12.27 -26.36
N ASP A 154 -35.13 -11.49 -26.81
CA ASP A 154 -34.87 -10.25 -27.52
C ASP A 154 -34.18 -9.22 -26.60
N GLU A 155 -34.53 -9.16 -25.31
CA GLU A 155 -33.84 -8.31 -24.33
C GLU A 155 -32.41 -8.77 -24.06
N ALA A 156 -32.19 -10.08 -23.86
CA ALA A 156 -30.85 -10.65 -23.70
C ALA A 156 -29.97 -10.34 -24.92
N LEU A 157 -30.55 -10.44 -26.10
CA LEU A 157 -29.86 -10.15 -27.35
C LEU A 157 -29.47 -8.67 -27.42
N LYS A 158 -30.30 -7.73 -26.95
CA LYS A 158 -29.91 -6.29 -26.85
C LYS A 158 -28.69 -6.10 -25.94
N VAL A 159 -28.66 -6.76 -24.78
CA VAL A 159 -27.51 -6.68 -23.86
C VAL A 159 -26.24 -7.28 -24.48
N VAL A 160 -26.36 -8.40 -25.20
CA VAL A 160 -25.24 -9.01 -25.95
C VAL A 160 -24.70 -8.04 -27.00
N HIS A 161 -25.59 -7.40 -27.78
CA HIS A 161 -25.20 -6.39 -28.77
C HIS A 161 -24.51 -5.20 -28.11
N LEU A 162 -25.03 -4.72 -26.98
CA LEU A 162 -24.44 -3.63 -26.21
C LEU A 162 -23.01 -3.98 -25.77
N CYS A 163 -22.79 -5.19 -25.26
CA CYS A 163 -21.45 -5.67 -24.90
C CYS A 163 -20.53 -5.73 -26.12
N LEU A 164 -20.97 -6.31 -27.25
CA LEU A 164 -20.14 -6.39 -28.45
C LEU A 164 -19.69 -5.03 -28.97
N GLN A 165 -20.58 -4.03 -28.96
CA GLN A 165 -20.31 -2.73 -29.56
C GLN A 165 -19.64 -1.75 -28.59
N LYS A 166 -20.13 -1.69 -27.35
CA LYS A 166 -19.86 -0.60 -26.40
C LYS A 166 -19.16 -1.05 -25.12
N TYR A 167 -18.63 -2.27 -25.04
CA TYR A 167 -17.88 -2.68 -23.85
C TYR A 167 -16.72 -1.69 -23.56
N PRO A 168 -16.63 -1.17 -22.34
CA PRO A 168 -15.77 -0.01 -22.05
C PRO A 168 -14.27 -0.33 -22.07
N LEU A 169 -13.90 -1.58 -21.79
CA LEU A 169 -12.50 -2.04 -21.81
C LEU A 169 -12.14 -2.58 -23.20
N LYS A 170 -11.48 -1.76 -24.03
CA LYS A 170 -11.21 -2.04 -25.45
C LYS A 170 -10.54 -3.40 -25.69
N HIS A 171 -9.55 -3.77 -24.87
CA HIS A 171 -8.82 -5.03 -25.00
C HIS A 171 -9.72 -6.24 -24.68
N GLN A 172 -10.61 -6.12 -23.69
CA GLN A 172 -11.58 -7.16 -23.35
C GLN A 172 -12.69 -7.27 -24.40
N ARG A 173 -13.07 -6.17 -25.07
CA ARG A 173 -14.06 -6.19 -26.16
C ARG A 173 -13.64 -7.13 -27.30
N VAL A 174 -12.37 -7.10 -27.69
CA VAL A 174 -11.82 -8.01 -28.72
C VAL A 174 -11.92 -9.47 -28.26
N PHE A 175 -11.65 -9.73 -26.98
CA PHE A 175 -11.80 -11.06 -26.39
C PHE A 175 -13.26 -11.53 -26.39
N ILE A 176 -14.21 -10.66 -26.01
CA ILE A 176 -15.65 -10.93 -26.04
C ILE A 176 -16.08 -11.31 -27.45
N GLU A 177 -15.73 -10.51 -28.46
CA GLU A 177 -16.10 -10.76 -29.85
C GLU A 177 -15.56 -12.12 -30.33
N LYS A 178 -14.28 -12.40 -30.06
CA LYS A 178 -13.65 -13.68 -30.43
C LYS A 178 -14.30 -14.87 -29.72
N SER A 179 -14.58 -14.75 -28.42
CA SER A 179 -15.21 -15.79 -27.60
C SER A 179 -16.62 -16.09 -28.09
N LEU A 180 -17.43 -15.05 -28.33
CA LEU A 180 -18.80 -15.19 -28.82
C LEU A 180 -18.85 -15.77 -30.23
N ARG A 181 -17.97 -15.31 -31.14
CA ARG A 181 -17.89 -15.85 -32.51
C ARG A 181 -17.58 -17.34 -32.49
N LYS A 182 -16.53 -17.73 -31.77
CA LYS A 182 -16.13 -19.13 -31.62
C LYS A 182 -17.27 -19.97 -31.03
N PHE A 183 -17.87 -19.52 -29.93
CA PHE A 183 -18.97 -20.24 -29.29
C PHE A 183 -20.16 -20.42 -30.23
N ALA A 184 -20.55 -19.36 -30.95
CA ALA A 184 -21.69 -19.41 -31.85
C ALA A 184 -21.41 -20.34 -33.04
N ASP A 185 -20.21 -20.30 -33.62
CA ASP A 185 -19.79 -21.18 -34.71
C ASP A 185 -19.78 -22.66 -34.28
N ASP A 186 -19.23 -22.94 -33.10
CA ASP A 186 -19.04 -24.30 -32.59
C ASP A 186 -20.34 -24.92 -32.05
N ASN A 187 -21.23 -24.13 -31.43
CA ASN A 187 -22.33 -24.66 -30.60
C ASN A 187 -23.74 -24.27 -31.07
N LEU A 188 -23.88 -23.21 -31.88
CA LEU A 188 -25.20 -22.66 -32.22
C LEU A 188 -25.53 -22.86 -33.69
N PHE A 189 -24.64 -22.45 -34.61
CA PHE A 189 -24.93 -22.47 -36.05
C PHE A 189 -24.81 -23.86 -36.71
N GLY A 190 -24.24 -24.84 -36.01
CA GLY A 190 -24.28 -26.25 -36.42
C GLY A 190 -25.62 -26.93 -36.12
N ASP A 191 -26.47 -26.35 -35.28
CA ASP A 191 -27.70 -26.95 -34.78
C ASP A 191 -28.93 -26.20 -35.30
N THR A 192 -29.64 -26.80 -36.26
CA THR A 192 -30.82 -26.19 -36.90
C THR A 192 -31.94 -25.90 -35.91
N LYS A 193 -32.00 -26.60 -34.77
CA LYS A 193 -32.98 -26.38 -33.71
C LYS A 193 -32.75 -25.07 -32.94
N LYS A 194 -31.63 -24.39 -33.15
CA LYS A 194 -31.28 -23.13 -32.47
C LYS A 194 -31.41 -21.90 -33.38
N ILE A 195 -31.79 -22.10 -34.64
CA ILE A 195 -31.95 -21.03 -35.64
C ILE A 195 -33.46 -20.78 -35.87
N LYS A 196 -33.87 -19.52 -35.94
CA LYS A 196 -35.23 -19.09 -36.29
C LYS A 196 -35.60 -19.70 -37.66
N ASN A 197 -36.77 -20.33 -37.76
CA ASN A 197 -37.28 -20.93 -38.99
C ASN A 197 -36.35 -22.00 -39.61
N GLY A 198 -35.72 -22.83 -38.78
CA GLY A 198 -34.92 -23.99 -39.20
C GLY A 198 -35.75 -24.99 -40.03
N SER A 199 -35.91 -24.72 -41.32
CA SER A 199 -36.53 -25.64 -42.28
C SER A 199 -35.63 -26.85 -42.53
N ASN A 200 -36.24 -28.03 -42.74
CA ASN A 200 -35.57 -29.32 -42.91
C ASN A 200 -34.57 -29.39 -44.10
N ASN A 201 -34.47 -28.34 -44.93
CA ASN A 201 -33.50 -28.22 -46.03
C ASN A 201 -32.24 -27.42 -45.61
N SER A 202 -31.56 -27.86 -44.56
CA SER A 202 -30.56 -27.09 -43.80
C SER A 202 -29.17 -26.95 -44.44
N SER A 203 -28.80 -27.77 -45.43
CA SER A 203 -27.41 -27.79 -45.94
C SER A 203 -27.05 -26.56 -46.80
N VAL A 204 -28.03 -25.94 -47.46
CA VAL A 204 -27.80 -24.81 -48.38
C VAL A 204 -27.79 -23.45 -47.66
N ARG A 205 -28.58 -23.28 -46.58
CA ARG A 205 -28.64 -22.02 -45.80
C ARG A 205 -27.39 -21.80 -44.94
N ASN A 206 -26.77 -22.87 -44.44
CA ASN A 206 -25.65 -22.76 -43.49
C ASN A 206 -24.36 -22.22 -44.12
N LYS A 207 -24.19 -22.29 -45.44
CA LYS A 207 -23.03 -21.70 -46.13
C LYS A 207 -23.10 -20.17 -46.16
N GLY A 208 -24.25 -19.59 -46.47
CA GLY A 208 -24.43 -18.13 -46.52
C GLY A 208 -24.42 -17.45 -45.15
N ILE A 209 -24.88 -18.12 -44.09
CA ILE A 209 -24.91 -17.55 -42.73
C ILE A 209 -23.49 -17.30 -42.20
N LYS A 210 -22.50 -18.12 -42.57
CA LYS A 210 -21.10 -17.93 -42.11
C LYS A 210 -20.45 -16.67 -42.65
N GLU A 211 -20.91 -16.17 -43.79
CA GLU A 211 -20.38 -14.97 -44.45
C GLU A 211 -20.92 -13.67 -43.85
N TRP A 212 -21.98 -13.75 -43.04
CA TRP A 212 -22.59 -12.58 -42.42
C TRP A 212 -21.77 -12.08 -41.21
N GLU A 213 -21.94 -10.79 -40.91
CA GLU A 213 -21.38 -10.20 -39.69
C GLU A 213 -21.97 -10.90 -38.45
N LEU A 214 -21.17 -11.09 -37.39
CA LEU A 214 -21.61 -11.78 -36.16
C LEU A 214 -22.95 -11.24 -35.67
N THR A 215 -23.09 -9.92 -35.62
CA THR A 215 -24.27 -9.17 -35.20
C THR A 215 -25.54 -9.63 -35.94
N GLN A 216 -25.48 -9.74 -37.28
CA GLN A 216 -26.59 -10.20 -38.11
C GLN A 216 -26.89 -11.69 -37.91
N ARG A 217 -25.85 -12.50 -37.69
CA ARG A 217 -26.00 -13.93 -37.44
C ARG A 217 -26.69 -14.20 -36.11
N LEU A 218 -26.37 -13.44 -35.07
CA LEU A 218 -26.98 -13.58 -33.75
C LEU A 218 -28.50 -13.31 -33.77
N GLN A 219 -28.98 -12.42 -34.66
CA GLN A 219 -30.42 -12.15 -34.82
C GLN A 219 -31.22 -13.35 -35.35
N GLN A 220 -30.54 -14.31 -35.97
CA GLN A 220 -31.14 -15.55 -36.48
C GLN A 220 -31.29 -16.63 -35.39
N LEU A 221 -30.83 -16.41 -34.16
CA LEU A 221 -30.97 -17.38 -33.08
C LEU A 221 -32.38 -17.38 -32.50
N ASN A 222 -32.95 -18.55 -32.22
CA ASN A 222 -34.19 -18.63 -31.45
C ASN A 222 -33.94 -18.39 -29.96
N ALA A 223 -35.01 -18.33 -29.17
CA ALA A 223 -34.95 -18.07 -27.73
C ALA A 223 -33.93 -18.96 -26.99
N HIS A 224 -33.90 -20.25 -27.29
CA HIS A 224 -32.95 -21.20 -26.69
C HIS A 224 -31.49 -20.94 -27.10
N GLY A 225 -31.25 -20.63 -28.38
CA GLY A 225 -29.92 -20.24 -28.87
C GLY A 225 -29.41 -18.98 -28.19
N VAL A 226 -30.27 -17.97 -28.03
CA VAL A 226 -29.94 -16.72 -27.32
C VAL A 226 -29.66 -16.98 -25.84
N LYS A 227 -30.45 -17.80 -25.15
CA LYS A 227 -30.20 -18.18 -23.74
C LYS A 227 -28.79 -18.75 -23.56
N ARG A 228 -28.40 -19.71 -24.41
CA ARG A 228 -27.07 -20.33 -24.35
C ARG A 228 -25.94 -19.34 -24.64
N LEU A 229 -26.14 -18.44 -25.60
CA LEU A 229 -25.18 -17.39 -25.91
C LEU A 229 -25.01 -16.41 -24.75
N ALA A 230 -26.11 -15.98 -24.15
CA ALA A 230 -26.12 -15.04 -23.03
C ALA A 230 -25.45 -15.64 -21.78
N LEU A 231 -25.72 -16.91 -21.47
CA LEU A 231 -25.02 -17.66 -20.41
C LEU A 231 -23.51 -17.76 -20.66
N HIS A 232 -23.10 -18.03 -21.91
CA HIS A 232 -21.69 -18.07 -22.28
C HIS A 232 -21.00 -16.70 -22.13
N LEU A 233 -21.66 -15.63 -22.55
CA LEU A 233 -21.18 -14.27 -22.35
C LEU A 233 -21.05 -13.94 -20.87
N LYS A 234 -22.07 -14.27 -20.06
CA LYS A 234 -22.06 -14.08 -18.61
C LYS A 234 -20.87 -14.77 -17.96
N SER A 235 -20.66 -16.06 -18.26
CA SER A 235 -19.48 -16.80 -17.78
C SER A 235 -18.17 -16.11 -18.20
N SER A 236 -18.07 -15.70 -19.46
CA SER A 236 -16.86 -15.03 -19.98
C SER A 236 -16.59 -13.70 -19.26
N LEU A 237 -17.63 -12.91 -19.00
CA LEU A 237 -17.53 -11.64 -18.28
C LEU A 237 -17.15 -11.86 -16.81
N TRP A 238 -17.73 -12.85 -16.15
CA TRP A 238 -17.36 -13.26 -14.79
C TRP A 238 -15.89 -13.70 -14.69
N ASP A 239 -15.42 -14.51 -15.65
CA ASP A 239 -14.02 -14.96 -15.69
C ASP A 239 -13.05 -13.79 -15.92
N MET A 240 -13.46 -12.77 -16.67
CA MET A 240 -12.66 -11.55 -16.85
C MET A 240 -12.67 -10.68 -15.60
N ALA A 241 -13.82 -10.50 -14.94
CA ALA A 241 -13.92 -9.77 -13.68
C ALA A 241 -13.05 -10.41 -12.59
N ARG A 242 -13.10 -11.75 -12.46
CA ARG A 242 -12.26 -12.49 -11.51
C ARG A 242 -10.78 -12.36 -11.81
N ARG A 243 -10.38 -12.45 -13.09
CA ARG A 243 -8.99 -12.24 -13.50
C ARG A 243 -8.50 -10.83 -13.18
N GLU A 244 -9.34 -9.83 -13.45
CA GLU A 244 -9.02 -8.44 -13.12
C GLU A 244 -8.83 -8.28 -11.61
N GLU A 245 -9.66 -8.94 -10.79
CA GLU A 245 -9.53 -8.95 -9.33
C GLU A 245 -8.23 -9.58 -8.84
N THR A 246 -7.82 -10.73 -9.40
CA THR A 246 -6.55 -11.36 -9.03
C THR A 246 -5.31 -10.55 -9.44
N THR A 247 -5.43 -9.69 -10.47
CA THR A 247 -4.28 -8.87 -10.94
C THR A 247 -4.08 -7.56 -10.17
N ILE A 248 -4.93 -7.27 -9.18
CA ILE A 248 -4.83 -6.08 -8.34
C ILE A 248 -3.53 -6.08 -7.54
N GLU A 249 -3.13 -7.26 -7.06
CA GLU A 249 -1.99 -7.49 -6.21
C GLU A 249 -0.67 -7.03 -6.84
N GLU A 250 -0.56 -7.16 -8.17
CA GLU A 250 0.64 -6.84 -8.93
C GLU A 250 0.71 -5.36 -9.36
N ASN A 251 -0.41 -4.64 -9.34
CA ASN A 251 -0.49 -3.32 -9.95
C ASN A 251 -1.31 -2.31 -9.12
N VAL A 252 -0.58 -1.40 -8.51
CA VAL A 252 -1.10 -0.30 -7.68
C VAL A 252 -2.12 0.59 -8.42
N TYR A 253 -2.00 0.77 -9.74
CA TYR A 253 -2.97 1.53 -10.53
C TYR A 253 -4.26 0.74 -10.80
N ARG A 254 -4.17 -0.59 -10.96
CA ARG A 254 -5.37 -1.44 -11.07
C ARG A 254 -6.14 -1.47 -9.75
N ALA A 255 -5.42 -1.59 -8.63
CA ALA A 255 -6.00 -1.45 -7.30
C ALA A 255 -6.77 -0.13 -7.14
N ALA A 256 -6.11 0.98 -7.47
CA ALA A 256 -6.71 2.31 -7.38
C ALA A 256 -7.94 2.46 -8.31
N ALA A 257 -7.90 1.90 -9.53
CA ALA A 257 -9.03 1.90 -10.45
C ALA A 257 -10.25 1.18 -9.88
N GLN A 258 -10.05 0.24 -8.98
CA GLN A 258 -11.10 -0.49 -8.26
C GLN A 258 -11.45 0.13 -6.90
N GLY A 259 -10.89 1.29 -6.55
CA GLY A 259 -11.14 1.92 -5.25
C GLY A 259 -10.47 1.20 -4.08
N ARG A 260 -9.32 0.55 -4.32
CA ARG A 260 -8.53 -0.16 -3.31
C ARG A 260 -7.13 0.45 -3.18
N ILE A 261 -6.60 0.45 -1.97
CA ILE A 261 -5.19 0.73 -1.64
C ILE A 261 -4.66 -0.53 -0.97
N ILE A 262 -3.59 -1.10 -1.53
CA ILE A 262 -3.03 -2.37 -1.10
C ILE A 262 -1.71 -2.13 -0.38
N LEU A 263 -1.60 -2.60 0.87
CA LEU A 263 -0.46 -2.39 1.76
C LEU A 263 0.11 -3.72 2.24
N TRP A 264 1.07 -4.26 1.49
CA TRP A 264 1.67 -5.56 1.75
C TRP A 264 2.50 -5.59 3.04
N GLY A 265 2.24 -6.56 3.92
CA GLY A 265 3.04 -6.80 5.12
C GLY A 265 2.93 -5.71 6.19
N VAL A 266 2.07 -4.71 5.98
CA VAL A 266 1.82 -3.65 6.94
C VAL A 266 0.84 -4.14 7.99
N ASP A 267 1.18 -3.92 9.24
CA ASP A 267 0.41 -4.33 10.39
C ASP A 267 -0.80 -3.39 10.64
N ARG A 268 -1.78 -3.88 11.40
CA ARG A 268 -3.00 -3.15 11.71
C ARG A 268 -2.77 -1.88 12.53
N ARG A 269 -1.83 -1.89 13.49
CA ARG A 269 -1.61 -0.76 14.41
C ARG A 269 -1.06 0.45 13.66
N SER A 270 -0.14 0.24 12.71
CA SER A 270 0.44 1.28 11.86
C SER A 270 -0.62 1.91 10.96
N VAL A 271 -1.46 1.10 10.30
CA VAL A 271 -2.56 1.62 9.47
C VAL A 271 -3.55 2.41 10.33
N HIS A 272 -3.89 1.90 11.52
CA HIS A 272 -4.77 2.60 12.45
C HIS A 272 -4.19 3.94 12.90
N SER A 273 -2.90 4.01 13.27
CA SER A 273 -2.25 5.24 13.68
C SER A 273 -2.19 6.29 12.57
N VAL A 274 -1.91 5.88 11.32
CA VAL A 274 -1.97 6.78 10.16
C VAL A 274 -3.39 7.31 9.96
N LEU A 275 -4.41 6.45 10.02
CA LEU A 275 -5.80 6.89 9.89
C LEU A 275 -6.22 7.79 11.05
N SER A 276 -5.89 7.44 12.29
CA SER A 276 -6.17 8.27 13.47
C SER A 276 -5.60 9.67 13.31
N TRP A 277 -4.36 9.78 12.80
CA TRP A 277 -3.73 11.07 12.51
C TRP A 277 -4.45 11.86 11.40
N VAL A 278 -4.88 11.20 10.32
CA VAL A 278 -5.62 11.84 9.21
C VAL A 278 -7.00 12.36 9.67
N TYR A 279 -7.71 11.61 10.51
CA TYR A 279 -9.08 11.96 10.91
C TYR A 279 -9.16 12.84 12.16
N ASN A 280 -8.13 12.86 12.99
CA ASN A 280 -8.09 13.64 14.22
C ASN A 280 -6.97 14.69 14.16
N PRO A 281 -7.05 15.67 13.24
CA PRO A 281 -6.03 16.72 13.15
C PRO A 281 -5.91 17.44 14.49
N GLY A 282 -4.67 17.58 14.98
CA GLY A 282 -4.36 18.22 16.26
C GLY A 282 -4.20 17.29 17.46
N ARG A 283 -4.62 16.01 17.38
CA ARG A 283 -4.46 15.04 18.50
C ARG A 283 -3.01 14.54 18.67
N GLY A 284 -2.11 14.90 17.76
CA GLY A 284 -0.75 14.35 17.70
C GLY A 284 -0.75 12.94 17.09
N LEU A 285 0.44 12.43 16.79
CA LEU A 285 0.62 11.08 16.29
C LEU A 285 0.63 10.08 17.44
N GLU A 286 -0.23 9.07 17.39
CA GLU A 286 -0.28 7.97 18.37
C GLU A 286 0.64 6.83 17.93
N TYR A 287 1.57 6.41 18.79
CA TYR A 287 2.44 5.25 18.59
C TYR A 287 2.73 4.58 19.95
N GLU A 288 3.10 3.31 19.93
CA GLU A 288 3.28 2.49 21.14
C GLU A 288 4.75 2.38 21.55
N ASP A 289 5.62 2.19 20.54
CA ASP A 289 7.05 2.00 20.71
C ASP A 289 7.79 2.56 19.48
N ALA A 290 9.12 2.53 19.52
CA ALA A 290 9.96 3.05 18.44
C ALA A 290 9.82 2.27 17.13
N LEU A 291 9.61 0.95 17.19
CA LEU A 291 9.42 0.12 16.00
C LEU A 291 8.11 0.47 15.30
N HIS A 292 7.02 0.62 16.06
CA HIS A 292 5.74 1.08 15.54
C HIS A 292 5.89 2.47 14.88
N LEU A 293 6.68 3.38 15.44
CA LEU A 293 6.94 4.68 14.81
C LEU A 293 7.76 4.57 13.50
N CYS A 294 8.71 3.62 13.43
CA CYS A 294 9.41 3.28 12.19
C CYS A 294 8.46 2.66 11.14
N ASP A 295 7.54 1.79 11.55
CA ASP A 295 6.53 1.19 10.68
C ASP A 295 5.59 2.29 10.11
N ILE A 296 5.15 3.23 10.95
CA ILE A 296 4.35 4.40 10.53
C ILE A 296 5.15 5.28 9.56
N LEU A 297 6.44 5.52 9.83
CA LEU A 297 7.32 6.29 8.93
C LEU A 297 7.43 5.63 7.55
N GLN A 298 7.62 4.32 7.49
CA GLN A 298 7.68 3.58 6.23
C GLN A 298 6.34 3.62 5.49
N LEU A 299 5.24 3.46 6.22
CA LEU A 299 3.90 3.53 5.67
C LEU A 299 3.58 4.93 5.12
N SER A 300 3.90 5.99 5.85
CA SER A 300 3.67 7.37 5.42
C SER A 300 4.44 7.69 4.15
N ARG A 301 5.68 7.18 4.02
CA ARG A 301 6.47 7.28 2.79
C ARG A 301 5.83 6.53 1.62
N THR A 302 5.41 5.28 1.86
CA THR A 302 4.75 4.44 0.84
C THR A 302 3.45 5.06 0.32
N LEU A 303 2.73 5.76 1.20
CA LEU A 303 1.52 6.50 0.87
C LEU A 303 1.81 7.89 0.30
N GLY A 304 3.05 8.38 0.28
CA GLY A 304 3.38 9.73 -0.18
C GLY A 304 2.91 10.86 0.75
N MET A 305 2.78 10.58 2.05
CA MET A 305 2.39 11.54 3.09
C MET A 305 3.63 12.24 3.66
N GLN A 306 4.06 13.33 3.03
CA GLN A 306 5.31 14.01 3.34
C GLN A 306 5.31 14.63 4.75
N ASP A 307 4.23 15.29 5.14
CA ASP A 307 4.14 15.93 6.47
C ASP A 307 4.23 14.91 7.60
N LEU A 308 3.49 13.80 7.48
CA LEU A 308 3.55 12.72 8.46
C LEU A 308 4.94 12.07 8.50
N THR A 309 5.57 11.88 7.35
CA THR A 309 6.95 11.38 7.25
C THR A 309 7.92 12.29 8.01
N GLN A 310 7.79 13.60 7.84
CA GLN A 310 8.63 14.58 8.54
C GLN A 310 8.37 14.58 10.05
N VAL A 311 7.10 14.48 10.48
CA VAL A 311 6.73 14.36 11.89
C VAL A 311 7.37 13.13 12.52
N CYS A 312 7.24 11.96 11.89
CA CYS A 312 7.84 10.72 12.39
C CYS A 312 9.37 10.83 12.48
N ALA A 313 10.02 11.32 11.42
CA ALA A 313 11.48 11.49 11.39
C ALA A 313 11.97 12.48 12.46
N SER A 314 11.23 13.57 12.71
CA SER A 314 11.56 14.55 13.73
C SER A 314 11.47 13.97 15.14
N ILE A 315 10.41 13.20 15.43
CA ILE A 315 10.25 12.51 16.72
C ILE A 315 11.38 11.50 16.92
N LEU A 316 11.63 10.64 15.93
CA LEU A 316 12.68 9.62 15.98
C LEU A 316 14.07 10.25 16.18
N SER A 317 14.42 11.30 15.43
CA SER A 317 15.70 12.00 15.57
C SER A 317 15.84 12.61 16.97
N ARG A 318 14.88 13.44 17.38
CA ARG A 318 14.96 14.18 18.65
C ARG A 318 15.05 13.24 19.86
N THR A 319 14.23 12.19 19.88
CA THR A 319 14.24 11.22 20.98
C THR A 319 15.56 10.45 21.01
N SER A 320 16.06 10.01 19.84
CA SER A 320 17.35 9.31 19.75
C SER A 320 18.53 10.20 20.13
N ASP A 321 18.57 11.44 19.65
CA ASP A 321 19.61 12.43 19.99
C ASP A 321 19.65 12.70 21.51
N THR A 322 18.47 12.82 22.12
CA THR A 322 18.34 13.02 23.57
C THR A 322 18.85 11.79 24.33
N ALA A 323 18.44 10.59 23.91
CA ALA A 323 18.84 9.33 24.51
C ALA A 323 20.36 9.09 24.39
N ILE A 324 20.95 9.35 23.22
CA ILE A 324 22.40 9.25 22.98
C ILE A 324 23.14 10.26 23.88
N SER A 325 22.66 11.50 23.95
CA SER A 325 23.29 12.54 24.79
C SER A 325 23.19 12.21 26.29
N ASN A 326 22.07 11.65 26.74
CA ASN A 326 21.86 11.20 28.13
C ASN A 326 22.81 10.05 28.46
N ALA A 327 22.93 9.06 27.56
CA ALA A 327 23.82 7.92 27.72
C ALA A 327 25.29 8.34 27.76
N GLN A 328 25.71 9.23 26.86
CA GLN A 328 27.08 9.77 26.84
C GLN A 328 27.41 10.51 28.14
N ARG A 329 26.47 11.32 28.66
CA ARG A 329 26.64 11.99 29.97
C ARG A 329 26.78 11.01 31.13
N SER A 330 26.16 9.85 31.00
CA SER A 330 26.21 8.77 31.99
C SER A 330 27.41 7.81 31.79
N GLY A 331 28.28 8.09 30.82
CA GLY A 331 29.43 7.24 30.50
C GLY A 331 29.06 5.91 29.81
N ILE A 332 27.83 5.77 29.32
CA ILE A 332 27.37 4.59 28.58
C ILE A 332 27.80 4.73 27.13
N SER A 333 28.51 3.72 26.60
CA SER A 333 28.97 3.73 25.20
C SER A 333 27.81 3.49 24.23
N LEU A 334 27.95 3.96 22.99
CA LEU A 334 26.96 3.73 21.93
C LEU A 334 26.82 2.23 21.63
N THR A 335 27.90 1.45 21.67
CA THR A 335 27.84 -0.01 21.53
C THR A 335 26.93 -0.65 22.59
N CYS A 336 27.01 -0.18 23.85
CA CYS A 336 26.12 -0.68 24.92
C CYS A 336 24.64 -0.40 24.61
N LEU A 337 24.34 0.80 24.09
CA LEU A 337 22.98 1.18 23.68
C LEU A 337 22.44 0.31 22.53
N LEU A 338 23.30 -0.04 21.57
CA LEU A 338 22.89 -0.81 20.40
C LEU A 338 22.80 -2.32 20.66
N ALA A 339 23.60 -2.82 21.60
CA ALA A 339 23.68 -4.24 21.94
C ALA A 339 22.78 -4.65 23.12
N ASP A 340 22.04 -3.70 23.72
CA ASP A 340 21.27 -3.87 24.96
C ASP A 340 22.11 -4.42 26.14
N GLN A 341 23.42 -4.24 26.09
CA GLN A 341 24.33 -4.72 27.12
C GLN A 341 24.34 -3.73 28.29
N GLY A 342 24.11 -4.25 29.50
CA GLY A 342 24.17 -3.43 30.72
C GLY A 342 22.91 -2.64 31.04
N LEU A 343 21.77 -2.93 30.40
CA LEU A 343 20.47 -2.31 30.75
C LEU A 343 19.84 -2.84 32.05
N GLU A 344 20.50 -3.77 32.74
CA GLU A 344 20.06 -4.30 34.03
C GLU A 344 20.18 -3.23 35.13
N GLY A 345 19.04 -2.80 35.69
CA GLY A 345 18.99 -1.76 36.72
C GLY A 345 18.65 -0.35 36.22
N ILE A 346 18.51 -0.15 34.91
CA ILE A 346 18.05 1.10 34.30
C ILE A 346 16.53 1.24 34.46
N ASP A 347 16.07 2.47 34.73
CA ASP A 347 14.66 2.80 34.89
C ASP A 347 13.85 2.48 33.62
N ARG A 348 12.55 2.20 33.80
CA ARG A 348 11.68 1.79 32.69
C ARG A 348 11.59 2.85 31.59
N GLU A 349 11.62 4.13 31.95
CA GLU A 349 11.56 5.25 30.99
C GLU A 349 12.85 5.34 30.15
N GLU A 350 14.01 5.26 30.78
CA GLU A 350 15.30 5.23 30.08
C GLU A 350 15.40 4.03 29.13
N ARG A 351 14.88 2.86 29.51
CA ARG A 351 14.79 1.70 28.61
C ARG A 351 13.96 1.96 27.35
N VAL A 352 12.87 2.72 27.46
CA VAL A 352 12.06 3.10 26.31
C VAL A 352 12.86 4.02 25.39
N GLU A 353 13.54 5.03 25.95
CA GLU A 353 14.42 5.93 25.19
C GLU A 353 15.56 5.20 24.47
N HIS A 354 16.18 4.21 25.13
CA HIS A 354 17.20 3.36 24.50
C HIS A 354 16.65 2.55 23.32
N GLY A 355 15.39 2.08 23.43
CA GLY A 355 14.70 1.41 22.32
C GLY A 355 14.58 2.26 21.05
N PHE A 356 14.50 3.59 21.18
CA PHE A 356 14.51 4.50 20.02
C PHE A 356 15.84 4.50 19.28
N VAL A 357 16.95 4.58 20.02
CA VAL A 357 18.29 4.58 19.41
C VAL A 357 18.49 3.32 18.59
N ARG A 358 18.20 2.16 19.17
CA ARG A 358 18.32 0.88 18.48
C ARG A 358 17.42 0.80 17.25
N ALA A 359 16.13 1.11 17.39
CA ALA A 359 15.17 1.05 16.28
C ALA A 359 15.58 1.98 15.12
N VAL A 360 16.04 3.20 15.41
CA VAL A 360 16.48 4.13 14.37
C VAL A 360 17.75 3.66 13.68
N PHE A 361 18.73 3.13 14.43
CA PHE A 361 19.94 2.57 13.83
C PHE A 361 19.61 1.37 12.94
N ASP A 362 18.84 0.39 13.44
CA ASP A 362 18.43 -0.76 12.64
C ASP A 362 17.66 -0.31 11.36
N TYR A 363 16.70 0.62 11.50
CA TYR A 363 15.97 1.17 10.36
C TYR A 363 16.87 1.85 9.33
N VAL A 364 17.75 2.76 9.74
CA VAL A 364 18.65 3.52 8.84
C VAL A 364 19.66 2.63 8.15
N LEU A 365 20.17 1.60 8.83
CA LEU A 365 21.17 0.70 8.28
C LEU A 365 20.57 -0.26 7.25
N GLU A 366 19.35 -0.76 7.51
CA GLU A 366 18.61 -1.65 6.61
C GLU A 366 18.01 -0.91 5.40
N HIS A 367 17.53 0.32 5.59
CA HIS A 367 16.81 1.08 4.57
C HIS A 367 17.67 2.21 4.00
N GLY A 368 18.28 1.97 2.84
CA GLY A 368 19.14 2.96 2.17
C GLY A 368 18.44 4.29 1.82
N ASP A 369 17.11 4.27 1.73
CA ASP A 369 16.29 5.45 1.44
C ASP A 369 15.80 6.19 2.69
N ALA A 370 16.26 5.82 3.90
CA ALA A 370 15.85 6.47 5.16
C ALA A 370 15.96 8.02 5.10
N PRO A 371 15.10 8.78 5.81
CA PRO A 371 15.16 10.24 5.83
C PRO A 371 16.56 10.78 6.15
N THR A 372 17.03 11.78 5.41
CA THR A 372 18.39 12.33 5.56
C THR A 372 18.70 12.76 6.98
N VAL A 373 17.73 13.35 7.68
CA VAL A 373 17.87 13.76 9.09
C VAL A 373 18.25 12.58 9.98
N LEU A 374 17.64 11.41 9.78
CA LEU A 374 17.98 10.20 10.55
C LEU A 374 19.34 9.64 10.13
N GLN A 375 19.66 9.67 8.83
CA GLN A 375 20.97 9.24 8.35
C GLN A 375 22.09 10.09 8.93
N ASP A 376 21.93 11.42 8.91
CA ASP A 376 22.92 12.37 9.40
C ASP A 376 23.11 12.23 10.91
N MET A 377 22.02 12.05 11.66
CA MET A 377 22.07 11.77 13.11
C MET A 377 22.87 10.49 13.41
N VAL A 378 22.57 9.38 12.74
CA VAL A 378 23.29 8.10 12.93
C VAL A 378 24.76 8.25 12.56
N ILE A 379 25.07 8.90 11.43
CA ILE A 379 26.45 9.17 11.02
C ILE A 379 27.18 10.00 12.08
N GLN A 380 26.57 11.07 12.57
CA GLN A 380 27.16 11.93 13.59
C GLN A 380 27.42 11.17 14.89
N ALA A 381 26.48 10.35 15.34
CA ALA A 381 26.64 9.54 16.54
C ALA A 381 27.81 8.54 16.43
N ILE A 382 27.98 7.89 15.27
CA ILE A 382 29.10 6.97 15.00
C ILE A 382 30.44 7.74 14.94
N VAL A 383 30.47 8.87 14.22
CA VAL A 383 31.68 9.68 14.05
C VAL A 383 32.14 10.27 15.40
N SER A 384 31.20 10.67 16.26
CA SER A 384 31.49 11.26 17.57
C SER A 384 32.04 10.24 18.57
N THR A 385 31.62 8.98 18.49
CA THR A 385 32.05 7.94 19.43
C THR A 385 33.43 7.40 19.13
N ARG A 386 33.82 7.33 17.84
CA ARG A 386 35.12 6.79 17.37
C ARG A 386 35.43 5.40 17.94
N ASP A 387 34.39 4.63 18.25
CA ASP A 387 34.50 3.30 18.83
C ASP A 387 34.58 2.26 17.70
N LEU A 388 35.66 1.48 17.71
CA LEU A 388 35.88 0.39 16.76
C LEU A 388 34.82 -0.71 16.91
N GLU A 389 34.36 -0.99 18.14
CA GLU A 389 33.35 -2.01 18.38
C GLU A 389 31.98 -1.60 17.79
N THR A 390 31.61 -0.32 17.96
CA THR A 390 30.43 0.25 17.31
C THR A 390 30.54 0.11 15.78
N PHE A 391 31.71 0.41 15.22
CA PHE A 391 31.93 0.34 13.78
C PHE A 391 31.79 -1.10 13.24
N ASP A 392 32.39 -2.08 13.93
CA ASP A 392 32.31 -3.49 13.55
C ASP A 392 30.87 -4.01 13.63
N TYR A 393 30.12 -3.62 14.68
CA TYR A 393 28.71 -3.97 14.82
C TYR A 393 27.85 -3.44 13.66
N ILE A 394 28.06 -2.18 13.28
CA ILE A 394 27.26 -1.50 12.26
C ILE A 394 27.61 -1.97 10.84
N THR A 395 28.88 -2.26 10.57
CA THR A 395 29.37 -2.60 9.22
C THR A 395 28.71 -3.87 8.67
N ILE A 396 28.27 -4.78 9.54
CA ILE A 396 27.59 -6.03 9.13
C ILE A 396 26.19 -5.75 8.54
N LYS A 397 25.50 -4.72 9.03
CA LYS A 397 24.12 -4.38 8.64
C LYS A 397 24.03 -3.25 7.61
N MET A 398 25.14 -2.54 7.40
CA MET A 398 25.17 -1.29 6.66
C MET A 398 24.99 -1.49 5.15
N SER A 399 24.03 -0.78 4.57
CA SER A 399 23.91 -0.68 3.11
C SER A 399 25.15 -0.03 2.47
N ARG A 400 25.46 -0.41 1.22
CA ARG A 400 26.60 0.14 0.48
C ARG A 400 26.54 1.67 0.34
N GLU A 401 25.36 2.22 0.09
CA GLU A 401 25.21 3.67 -0.05
C GLU A 401 25.52 4.39 1.28
N PHE A 402 24.99 3.89 2.39
CA PHE A 402 25.26 4.44 3.71
C PHE A 402 26.74 4.35 4.07
N SER A 403 27.41 3.24 3.73
CA SER A 403 28.86 3.07 3.95
C SER A 403 29.70 4.15 3.27
N LEU A 404 29.32 4.59 2.06
CA LEU A 404 30.04 5.63 1.35
C LEU A 404 29.86 7.00 2.01
N ARG A 405 28.65 7.29 2.51
CA ARG A 405 28.36 8.52 3.26
C ARG A 405 29.13 8.54 4.59
N LEU A 406 29.11 7.44 5.33
CA LEU A 406 29.86 7.30 6.58
C LEU A 406 31.36 7.47 6.37
N ASN A 407 31.94 6.81 5.36
CA ASN A 407 33.36 6.98 5.02
C ASN A 407 33.71 8.42 4.68
N LYS A 408 32.84 9.11 3.93
CA LYS A 408 33.03 10.53 3.62
C LYS A 408 32.99 11.40 4.89
N ALA A 409 32.08 11.10 5.81
CA ALA A 409 31.98 11.83 7.08
C ALA A 409 33.20 11.59 7.99
N LEU A 410 33.68 10.33 8.06
CA LEU A 410 34.89 9.97 8.82
C LEU A 410 36.15 10.64 8.25
N LEU A 411 36.31 10.66 6.93
CA LEU A 411 37.46 11.31 6.26
C LEU A 411 37.38 12.84 6.27
N GLY A 412 36.17 13.41 6.32
CA GLY A 412 35.93 14.85 6.29
C GLY A 412 36.15 15.56 7.62
N GLN A 413 36.30 14.83 8.72
CA GLN A 413 36.57 15.41 10.04
C GLN A 413 38.04 15.85 10.12
N PRO A 414 38.34 17.16 10.27
CA PRO A 414 39.70 17.57 10.57
C PRO A 414 40.10 16.92 11.88
N SER A 415 41.20 16.15 11.88
CA SER A 415 41.77 15.52 13.06
C SER A 415 42.05 16.60 14.10
N ALA A 416 41.12 16.76 15.05
CA ALA A 416 41.25 17.64 16.21
C ALA A 416 42.29 17.04 17.16
N SER A 417 43.55 17.10 16.75
CA SER A 417 44.72 16.66 17.50
C SER A 417 45.96 17.25 16.83
N GLN A 418 46.22 18.53 17.13
CA GLN A 418 47.56 19.08 17.45
C GLN A 418 47.45 20.60 17.71
N THR A 419 46.80 20.97 18.80
CA THR A 419 47.19 22.16 19.57
C THR A 419 47.65 21.66 20.92
N GLU A 420 48.81 20.98 20.92
CA GLU A 420 49.61 20.85 22.14
C GLU A 420 49.96 22.26 22.59
N SER A 421 49.26 22.72 23.61
CA SER A 421 49.68 23.87 24.40
C SER A 421 51.02 23.52 25.07
N MET A 422 52.11 23.96 24.46
CA MET A 422 53.38 24.11 25.16
C MET A 422 53.16 25.04 26.38
N PRO A 423 53.49 24.61 27.62
CA PRO A 423 53.44 25.48 28.78
C PRO A 423 54.65 26.42 28.72
N GLY A 424 54.47 27.57 28.07
CA GLY A 424 55.52 28.54 27.81
C GLY A 424 55.22 29.91 28.42
N SER A 425 55.76 30.11 29.62
CA SER A 425 56.25 31.39 30.16
C SER A 425 55.27 32.51 30.49
N GLN A 426 55.22 32.79 31.79
CA GLN A 426 54.87 34.07 32.37
C GLN A 426 55.61 35.22 31.65
N PHE A 427 54.88 36.28 31.27
CA PHE A 427 55.45 37.62 31.12
C PHE A 427 54.44 38.63 31.66
N THR A 428 54.80 39.21 32.80
CA THR A 428 54.19 40.38 33.41
C THR A 428 54.56 41.64 32.61
N GLY A 429 53.61 42.56 32.41
CA GLY A 429 53.96 43.98 32.34
C GLY A 429 53.19 44.87 31.37
N VAL A 430 52.44 45.79 31.98
CA VAL A 430 52.33 47.22 31.65
C VAL A 430 51.34 47.66 30.55
N GLU A 431 50.26 48.29 31.04
CA GLU A 431 49.65 49.57 30.65
C GLU A 431 49.74 50.03 29.17
N ASN A 432 48.62 50.31 28.51
CA ASN A 432 48.21 51.72 28.31
C ASN A 432 46.80 51.91 27.72
N GLU A 433 46.09 52.86 28.34
CA GLU A 433 45.19 53.90 27.81
C GLU A 433 44.42 53.75 26.48
N SER A 434 43.10 53.90 26.62
CA SER A 434 42.25 54.93 25.99
C SER A 434 42.23 55.06 24.46
N ARG A 435 41.10 54.68 23.83
CA ARG A 435 40.38 55.60 22.91
C ARG A 435 38.96 55.16 22.57
N THR A 436 38.04 56.08 22.86
CA THR A 436 36.70 56.27 22.29
C THR A 436 36.69 56.30 20.75
N MET A 437 35.63 55.78 20.11
CA MET A 437 34.74 56.53 19.19
C MET A 437 33.67 55.63 18.54
N SER A 438 32.42 55.99 18.81
CA SER A 438 31.33 56.25 17.84
C SER A 438 30.90 55.20 16.80
N THR A 439 29.62 54.84 16.94
CA THR A 439 28.64 54.29 15.98
C THR A 439 28.64 55.01 14.61
N PRO A 440 28.14 54.40 13.51
CA PRO A 440 26.70 54.53 13.24
C PRO A 440 26.00 53.34 12.54
N CYS A 441 24.67 53.41 12.65
CA CYS A 441 23.58 52.63 12.06
C CYS A 441 23.77 52.08 10.64
N ALA A 442 23.21 50.88 10.43
CA ALA A 442 22.86 50.35 9.11
C ALA A 442 21.33 50.44 8.90
N PRO A 443 20.86 50.72 7.67
CA PRO A 443 19.44 50.98 7.37
C PRO A 443 18.63 49.71 7.03
N GLU A 444 17.34 49.78 7.34
CA GLU A 444 16.29 48.82 6.95
C GLU A 444 16.09 48.75 5.41
N PRO A 445 15.69 47.59 4.87
CA PRO A 445 15.25 47.48 3.48
C PRO A 445 13.75 47.85 3.31
N PRO A 446 13.36 48.34 2.11
CA PRO A 446 12.01 48.80 1.83
C PRO A 446 11.03 47.65 1.56
N VAL A 447 9.82 47.83 2.07
CA VAL A 447 8.61 47.10 1.69
C VAL A 447 8.13 47.63 0.32
N GLN A 448 7.93 46.74 -0.64
CA GLN A 448 7.15 46.99 -1.87
C GLN A 448 6.34 45.74 -2.23
N GLY A 449 5.04 45.95 -2.52
CA GLY A 449 4.17 45.03 -3.25
C GLY A 449 3.03 44.45 -2.44
#